data_AF-V6SJ92-F1
#
_entry.id   AF-V6SJ92-F1
#
_cell.length_a   1.000
_cell.length_b   1.000
_cell.length_c   1.000
_cell.angle_alpha   90.00
_cell.angle_beta   90.00
_cell.angle_gamma   90.00
#
_symmetry.space_group_name_H-M   'P 1'
#
loop_
_entity.id
_entity.type
_entity.pdbx_description
1 polymer ?
#
loop_
_entity_poly.entity_id
_entity_poly.type
_entity_poly.pdbx_seq_one_letter_code
_entity_poly.pdbx_strand_id
1 'polypeptide(L)'
;MILPNLIKISFQERIMNYLYPMKRAIVIVVFLFVMKPILPVLEYVFNYDYIVKELCENKAKPEMKCNGKCHLVKELAKVSESDNPVSQDKKTSHAEFEILFLEKSVSFEIANLNFPIQKKIKTNYSDLYFYENTIAVFHPPTV
;
A
#
# COMPACT_ATOMS: atom_id res chain seq x y z
N MET A 1 -42.68 1.98 -24.09
CA MET A 1 -41.36 2.58 -23.76
C MET A 1 -41.10 2.72 -22.24
N ILE A 2 -42.04 2.36 -21.34
CA ILE A 2 -41.94 2.63 -19.89
C ILE A 2 -41.30 1.48 -19.09
N LEU A 3 -41.43 0.24 -19.57
CA LEU A 3 -40.91 -0.97 -18.92
C LEU A 3 -39.39 -0.99 -18.65
N PRO A 4 -38.49 -0.53 -19.55
CA PRO A 4 -37.05 -0.59 -19.29
C PRO A 4 -36.58 0.38 -18.19
N ASN A 5 -37.31 1.47 -17.93
CA ASN A 5 -36.95 2.43 -16.87
C ASN A 5 -37.30 1.91 -15.47
N LEU A 6 -38.41 1.19 -15.30
CA LEU A 6 -38.78 0.58 -14.00
C LEU A 6 -37.82 -0.55 -13.60
N ILE A 7 -37.31 -1.29 -14.58
CA ILE A 7 -36.29 -2.33 -14.36
C ILE A 7 -34.95 -1.68 -13.95
N LYS A 8 -34.55 -0.58 -14.59
CA LYS A 8 -33.34 0.18 -14.19
C LYS A 8 -33.46 0.75 -12.77
N ILE A 9 -34.62 1.28 -12.38
CA ILE A 9 -34.84 1.84 -11.04
C ILE A 9 -34.78 0.76 -9.96
N SER A 10 -35.48 -0.37 -10.16
CA SER A 10 -35.44 -1.49 -9.19
C SER A 10 -34.07 -2.16 -9.09
N PHE A 11 -33.28 -2.16 -10.17
CA PHE A 11 -31.90 -2.61 -10.17
C PHE A 11 -30.97 -1.63 -9.41
N GLN A 12 -31.13 -0.32 -9.64
CA GLN A 12 -30.38 0.73 -8.94
C GLN A 12 -30.65 0.70 -7.43
N GLU A 13 -31.91 0.55 -7.01
CA GLU A 13 -32.27 0.46 -5.58
C GLU A 13 -31.71 -0.79 -4.91
N ARG A 14 -31.71 -1.93 -5.61
CA ARG A 14 -31.07 -3.17 -5.11
C ARG A 14 -29.56 -3.00 -4.95
N ILE A 15 -28.88 -2.35 -5.90
CA ILE A 15 -27.44 -2.06 -5.79
C ILE A 15 -27.17 -1.12 -4.62
N MET A 16 -27.95 -0.05 -4.47
CA MET A 16 -27.78 0.90 -3.38
C MET A 16 -28.03 0.27 -2.01
N ASN A 17 -29.05 -0.58 -1.87
CA ASN A 17 -29.33 -1.32 -0.64
C ASN A 17 -28.25 -2.35 -0.29
N TYR A 18 -27.50 -2.87 -1.27
CA TYR A 18 -26.37 -3.77 -1.03
C TYR A 18 -25.06 -3.01 -0.75
N LEU A 19 -24.82 -1.89 -1.44
CA LEU A 19 -23.62 -1.06 -1.24
C LEU A 19 -23.66 -0.25 0.06
N TYR A 20 -24.84 0.16 0.53
CA TYR A 20 -25.00 0.94 1.75
C TYR A 20 -24.53 0.24 3.04
N PRO A 21 -24.90 -1.03 3.32
CA PRO A 21 -24.39 -1.75 4.49
C PRO A 21 -22.88 -2.03 4.37
N MET A 22 -22.35 -2.30 3.17
CA MET A 22 -20.91 -2.46 2.98
C MET A 22 -20.14 -1.16 3.24
N LYS A 23 -20.65 -0.01 2.77
CA LYS A 23 -20.05 1.30 3.08
C LYS A 23 -20.06 1.61 4.57
N ARG A 24 -21.17 1.31 5.27
CA ARG A 24 -21.25 1.46 6.74
C ARG A 24 -20.27 0.55 7.47
N ALA A 25 -20.15 -0.71 7.04
CA ALA A 25 -19.20 -1.66 7.60
C ALA A 25 -17.75 -1.17 7.44
N ILE A 26 -17.40 -0.64 6.26
CA ILE A 26 -16.06 -0.06 6.02
C ILE A 26 -15.78 1.10 6.98
N VAL A 27 -16.74 2.01 7.18
CA VAL A 27 -16.57 3.14 8.12
C VAL A 27 -16.34 2.65 9.55
N ILE A 28 -17.09 1.63 9.99
CA ILE A 28 -16.91 1.05 11.33
C ILE A 28 -15.53 0.39 11.46
N VAL A 29 -15.09 -0.36 10.45
CA VAL A 29 -13.77 -0.99 10.44
C VAL A 29 -12.67 0.07 10.51
N VAL A 30 -12.73 1.09 9.65
CA VAL A 30 -11.76 2.21 9.66
C VAL A 30 -11.75 2.90 11.02
N PHE A 31 -12.91 3.15 11.61
CA PHE A 31 -13.01 3.74 12.95
C PHE A 31 -12.31 2.88 14.01
N LEU A 32 -12.51 1.56 14.00
CA LEU A 32 -11.85 0.64 14.92
C LEU A 32 -10.32 0.66 14.75
N PHE A 33 -9.82 0.76 13.52
CA PHE A 33 -8.38 0.88 13.24
C PHE A 33 -7.80 2.20 13.75
N VAL A 34 -8.52 3.31 13.59
CA VAL A 34 -8.08 4.64 14.06
C VAL A 34 -8.07 4.73 15.59
N MET A 35 -8.93 3.96 16.27
CA MET A 35 -9.06 3.97 17.72
C MET A 35 -8.07 3.07 18.47
N LYS A 36 -7.12 2.42 17.79
CA LYS A 36 -6.04 1.65 18.41
C LYS A 36 -5.27 2.35 19.56
N PRO A 37 -4.91 3.65 19.49
CA PRO A 37 -4.15 4.30 20.56
C PRO A 37 -4.98 4.61 21.82
N ILE A 38 -6.28 4.29 21.84
CA ILE A 38 -7.13 4.55 23.02
C ILE A 38 -6.66 3.75 24.24
N LEU A 39 -6.28 2.49 24.06
CA LEU A 39 -5.93 1.60 25.17
C LEU A 39 -4.79 2.14 26.07
N PRO A 40 -3.61 2.50 25.54
CA PRO A 40 -2.51 3.03 26.37
C PRO A 40 -2.84 4.39 27.00
N VAL A 41 -3.68 5.21 26.35
CA VAL A 41 -4.16 6.48 26.93
C VAL A 41 -5.08 6.22 28.11
N LEU A 42 -5.98 5.23 27.99
CA LEU A 42 -6.92 4.86 29.05
C LEU A 42 -6.18 4.33 30.29
N GLU A 43 -5.20 3.45 30.08
CA GLU A 43 -4.32 2.94 31.13
C GLU A 43 -3.55 4.08 31.82
N TYR A 44 -3.06 5.04 31.04
CA TYR A 44 -2.39 6.22 31.58
C TYR A 44 -3.28 7.07 32.49
N VAL A 45 -4.56 7.23 32.14
CA VAL A 45 -5.51 8.01 32.95
C VAL A 45 -5.90 7.26 34.22
N PHE A 46 -6.25 5.97 34.12
CA PHE A 46 -6.67 5.18 35.29
C PHE A 46 -5.53 4.94 36.28
N ASN A 47 -4.31 4.71 35.79
CA ASN A 47 -3.14 4.41 36.61
C ASN A 47 -2.18 5.60 36.71
N TYR A 48 -2.67 6.83 36.53
CA TYR A 48 -1.83 8.04 36.45
C TYR A 48 -0.86 8.16 37.64
N ASP A 49 -1.37 8.03 38.87
CA ASP A 49 -0.55 8.16 40.07
C ASP A 49 0.57 7.10 40.14
N TYR A 50 0.23 5.86 39.79
CA TYR A 50 1.20 4.76 39.73
C TYR A 50 2.26 5.01 38.66
N ILE A 51 1.85 5.46 37.47
CA ILE A 51 2.78 5.73 36.37
C ILE A 51 3.73 6.87 36.73
N VAL A 52 3.23 7.95 37.33
CA VAL A 52 4.05 9.08 37.76
C VAL A 52 5.03 8.68 38.87
N LYS A 53 4.57 7.91 39.86
CA LYS A 53 5.34 7.57 41.07
C LYS A 53 6.29 6.40 40.90
N GLU A 54 5.97 5.43 40.05
CA GLU A 54 6.72 4.17 39.89
C GLU A 54 7.37 4.05 38.52
N LEU A 55 6.67 4.36 37.43
CA LEU A 55 7.16 4.09 36.05
C LEU A 55 7.88 5.27 35.36
N CYS A 56 7.71 6.50 35.84
CA CYS A 56 8.32 7.69 35.23
C CYS A 56 9.84 7.72 35.43
N GLU A 57 10.62 7.77 34.34
CA GLU A 57 12.09 7.85 34.41
C GLU A 57 12.59 9.25 34.80
N ASN A 58 11.82 10.30 34.47
CA ASN A 58 12.22 11.69 34.64
C ASN A 58 11.78 12.31 35.98
N LYS A 59 11.55 11.51 37.02
CA LYS A 59 11.13 12.00 38.36
C LYS A 59 12.13 12.98 38.96
N ALA A 60 13.42 12.78 38.69
CA ALA A 60 14.50 13.63 39.21
C ALA A 60 14.63 14.98 38.48
N LYS A 61 13.88 15.22 37.39
CA LYS A 61 13.93 16.45 36.60
C LYS A 61 12.55 17.13 36.54
N PRO A 62 12.09 17.75 37.65
CA PRO A 62 10.74 18.33 37.74
C PRO A 62 10.52 19.49 36.76
N GLU A 63 11.58 20.18 36.36
CA GLU A 63 11.58 21.24 35.33
C GLU A 63 11.03 20.77 33.98
N MET A 64 11.15 19.48 33.66
CA MET A 64 10.68 18.89 32.40
C MET A 64 9.17 18.63 32.37
N LYS A 65 8.47 18.73 33.52
CA LYS A 65 7.02 18.49 33.65
C LYS A 65 6.57 17.20 32.93
N CYS A 66 7.35 16.13 33.07
CA CYS A 66 7.16 14.86 32.37
C CYS A 66 5.84 14.19 32.78
N ASN A 67 5.58 14.08 34.09
CA ASN A 67 4.34 13.51 34.64
C ASN A 67 3.97 12.15 34.02
N GLY A 68 4.94 11.26 33.83
CA GLY A 68 4.68 9.92 33.28
C GLY A 68 4.48 9.86 31.76
N LYS A 69 4.54 11.00 31.04
CA LYS A 69 4.41 11.04 29.57
C LYS A 69 5.46 10.19 28.85
N CYS A 70 6.64 10.02 29.44
CA CYS A 70 7.67 9.14 28.88
C CYS A 70 7.20 7.69 28.76
N HIS A 71 6.41 7.20 29.73
CA HIS A 71 5.83 5.87 29.70
C HIS A 71 4.74 5.78 28.63
N LEU A 72 3.82 6.76 28.59
CA LEU A 72 2.75 6.81 27.60
C LEU A 72 3.29 6.78 26.16
N VAL A 73 4.35 7.55 25.87
CA VAL A 73 4.99 7.57 24.54
C VAL A 73 5.58 6.20 24.19
N LYS A 74 6.19 5.49 25.14
CA LYS A 74 6.72 4.14 24.91
C LYS A 74 5.61 3.13 24.59
N GLU A 75 4.50 3.16 25.32
CA GLU A 75 3.36 2.27 25.05
C GLU A 75 2.70 2.58 23.70
N LEU A 76 2.56 3.86 23.34
CA LEU A 76 2.08 4.27 22.02
C LEU A 76 3.01 3.80 20.89
N ALA A 77 4.33 3.86 21.08
CA ALA A 77 5.31 3.38 20.11
C ALA A 77 5.21 1.86 19.90
N LYS A 78 5.05 1.07 20.98
CA LYS A 78 4.87 -0.39 20.89
C LYS A 78 3.65 -0.77 20.04
N VAL A 79 2.53 -0.07 20.23
CA VAL A 79 1.31 -0.30 19.43
C VAL A 79 1.57 0.00 17.95
N SER A 80 2.36 1.04 17.64
CA SER A 80 2.70 1.37 16.25
C SER A 80 3.70 0.40 15.60
N GLU A 81 4.63 -0.18 16.38
CA GLU A 81 5.60 -1.16 15.89
C GLU A 81 4.96 -2.54 15.66
N SER A 82 3.95 -2.92 16.47
CA SER A 82 3.27 -4.22 16.32
C SER A 82 2.53 -4.42 14.98
N ASP A 83 2.21 -3.33 14.28
CA ASP A 83 1.58 -3.37 12.96
C ASP A 83 2.58 -3.56 11.80
N ASN A 84 3.89 -3.47 12.07
CA ASN A 84 4.96 -3.68 11.08
C ASN A 84 6.01 -4.66 11.64
N PRO A 85 5.98 -5.97 11.29
CA PRO A 85 7.04 -6.91 11.65
C PRO A 85 8.33 -6.71 10.82
N VAL A 86 8.56 -5.49 10.32
CA VAL A 86 9.79 -5.13 9.59
C VAL A 86 10.77 -4.56 10.60
N SER A 87 11.52 -5.48 11.22
CA SER A 87 12.88 -5.34 11.73
C SER A 87 13.31 -3.96 12.24
N GLN A 88 13.61 -3.90 13.54
CA GLN A 88 14.31 -2.83 14.27
C GLN A 88 15.76 -2.57 13.79
N ASP A 89 16.03 -2.62 12.49
CA ASP A 89 17.27 -2.11 11.92
C ASP A 89 16.99 -0.75 11.29
N LYS A 90 17.41 0.29 12.01
CA LYS A 90 17.64 1.64 11.48
C LYS A 90 18.51 1.56 10.23
N LYS A 91 17.89 1.41 9.07
CA LYS A 91 18.39 1.95 7.82
C LYS A 91 17.45 3.07 7.45
N THR A 92 17.92 4.29 7.67
CA THR A 92 17.40 5.51 7.07
C THR A 92 16.97 5.18 5.65
N SER A 93 15.66 5.03 5.42
CA SER A 93 15.12 4.92 4.08
C SER A 93 15.30 6.30 3.47
N HIS A 94 16.44 6.50 2.80
CA HIS A 94 16.52 7.51 1.78
C HIS A 94 15.44 7.13 0.78
N ALA A 95 14.31 7.84 0.85
CA ALA A 95 13.34 7.83 -0.22
C ALA A 95 14.05 8.48 -1.40
N GLU A 96 14.70 7.66 -2.23
CA GLU A 96 15.18 8.08 -3.53
C GLU A 96 13.93 8.40 -4.35
N PHE A 97 13.59 9.68 -4.41
CA PHE A 97 12.60 10.17 -5.35
C PHE A 97 13.25 10.16 -6.73
N GLU A 98 13.01 9.11 -7.51
CA GLU A 98 13.31 9.13 -8.94
C GLU A 98 12.41 10.18 -9.60
N ILE A 99 13.01 11.28 -10.04
CA ILE A 99 12.33 12.30 -10.84
C ILE A 99 12.15 11.72 -12.24
N LEU A 100 11.00 11.09 -12.47
CA LEU A 100 10.60 10.63 -13.80
C LEU A 100 10.18 11.84 -14.64
N PHE A 101 11.03 12.20 -15.61
CA PHE A 101 10.68 13.19 -16.63
C PHE A 101 9.74 12.54 -17.65
N LEU A 102 8.49 12.99 -17.69
CA LEU A 102 7.54 12.63 -18.75
C LEU A 102 7.57 13.73 -19.81
N GLU A 103 8.29 13.48 -20.91
CA GLU A 103 8.17 14.32 -22.09
C GLU A 103 6.85 13.97 -22.80
N LYS A 104 6.02 14.99 -23.06
CA LYS A 104 4.75 14.80 -23.76
C LYS A 104 5.06 14.36 -25.19
N SER A 105 4.74 13.10 -25.53
CA SER A 105 4.89 12.58 -26.88
C SER A 105 4.07 13.40 -27.87
N VAL A 106 4.70 13.82 -28.97
CA VAL A 106 4.02 14.41 -30.12
C VAL A 106 3.09 13.36 -30.71
N SER A 107 1.81 13.70 -30.86
CA SER A 107 0.86 12.87 -31.59
C SER A 107 1.25 12.85 -33.06
N PHE A 108 1.60 11.68 -33.58
CA PHE A 108 1.74 11.47 -35.02
C PHE A 108 0.45 10.88 -35.56
N GLU A 109 0.03 11.35 -36.73
CA GLU A 109 -1.01 10.68 -37.50
C GLU A 109 -0.35 9.61 -38.35
N ILE A 110 -0.75 8.35 -38.13
CA ILE A 110 -0.38 7.26 -39.04
C ILE A 110 -1.20 7.49 -40.30
N ALA A 111 -0.55 7.93 -41.37
CA ALA A 111 -1.17 7.92 -42.69
C ALA A 111 -1.58 6.47 -43.00
N ASN A 112 -2.89 6.24 -43.16
CA ASN A 112 -3.41 4.97 -43.64
C ASN A 112 -3.01 4.80 -45.10
N LEU A 113 -1.78 4.36 -45.32
CA LEU A 113 -1.32 3.89 -46.60
C LEU A 113 -1.99 2.53 -46.80
N ASN A 114 -3.05 2.53 -47.61
CA ASN A 114 -3.69 1.31 -48.08
C ASN A 114 -2.73 0.57 -49.01
N PHE A 115 -1.79 -0.15 -48.42
CA PHE A 115 -0.96 -1.07 -49.18
C PHE A 115 -1.82 -2.28 -49.55
N PRO A 116 -1.83 -2.69 -50.83
CA PRO A 116 -2.45 -3.96 -51.20
C PRO A 116 -1.70 -5.07 -50.47
N ILE A 117 -2.37 -5.70 -49.50
CA ILE A 117 -1.85 -6.87 -48.78
C ILE A 117 -1.71 -7.99 -49.81
N GLN A 118 -0.49 -8.20 -50.29
CA GLN A 118 -0.18 -9.38 -51.09
C GLN A 118 -0.21 -10.57 -50.13
N LYS A 119 -1.30 -11.34 -50.18
CA LYS A 119 -1.60 -12.45 -49.26
C LYS A 119 -0.75 -13.71 -49.49
N LYS A 120 0.46 -13.57 -50.04
CA LYS A 120 1.34 -14.71 -50.31
C LYS A 120 2.81 -14.30 -50.23
N ILE A 121 3.28 -14.13 -49.00
CA ILE A 121 4.71 -14.28 -48.76
C ILE A 121 4.95 -15.79 -48.70
N LYS A 122 5.48 -16.36 -49.79
CA LYS A 122 6.01 -17.72 -49.78
C LYS A 122 7.39 -17.65 -49.13
N THR A 123 7.46 -17.64 -47.80
CA THR A 123 8.75 -17.77 -47.11
C THR A 123 9.14 -19.24 -47.14
N ASN A 124 10.19 -19.59 -47.88
CA ASN A 124 10.91 -20.83 -47.63
C ASN A 124 11.82 -20.56 -46.43
N TYR A 125 11.23 -20.60 -45.24
CA TYR A 125 12.02 -20.58 -44.01
C TYR A 125 12.49 -22.01 -43.75
N SER A 126 13.77 -22.25 -43.98
CA SER A 126 14.44 -23.45 -43.50
C SER A 126 14.91 -23.15 -42.09
N ASP A 127 14.23 -23.71 -41.09
CA ASP A 127 14.72 -23.67 -39.72
C ASP A 127 15.92 -24.61 -39.62
N LEU A 128 17.12 -24.05 -39.78
CA LEU A 128 18.39 -24.77 -39.66
C LEU A 128 18.94 -24.70 -38.24
N TYR A 129 18.14 -24.24 -37.28
CA TYR A 129 18.57 -24.16 -35.90
C TYR A 129 18.63 -25.56 -35.29
N PHE A 130 19.86 -26.05 -35.10
CA PHE A 130 20.14 -27.19 -34.25
C PHE A 130 21.10 -26.73 -33.15
N TYR A 131 20.57 -26.63 -31.94
CA TYR A 131 21.34 -26.34 -30.75
C TYR A 131 21.20 -27.53 -29.82
N GLU A 132 22.17 -28.44 -29.89
CA GLU A 132 22.52 -29.27 -28.74
C GLU A 132 23.58 -28.51 -27.93
N ASN A 133 23.15 -27.59 -27.07
CA ASN A 133 24.06 -27.10 -26.04
C ASN A 133 23.74 -27.80 -24.73
N THR A 134 24.55 -28.79 -24.44
CA THR A 134 24.57 -29.45 -23.13
C THR A 134 25.43 -28.71 -22.12
N ILE A 135 25.88 -27.48 -22.42
CA ILE A 135 26.69 -26.69 -21.48
C ILE A 135 25.92 -25.45 -21.04
N ALA A 136 25.18 -25.60 -19.95
CA ALA A 136 24.67 -24.49 -19.16
C ALA A 136 25.81 -23.90 -18.32
N VAL A 137 26.64 -23.04 -18.91
CA VAL A 137 27.48 -22.14 -18.10
C VAL A 137 26.63 -20.94 -17.71
N PHE A 138 25.71 -21.15 -16.76
CA PHE A 138 24.97 -20.07 -16.13
C PHE A 138 25.57 -19.77 -14.78
N HIS A 139 26.72 -19.10 -14.80
CA HIS A 139 27.23 -18.44 -13.61
C HIS A 139 27.74 -17.05 -13.96
N PRO A 140 27.51 -16.05 -13.10
CA PRO A 140 28.09 -14.74 -13.28
C PRO A 140 29.63 -14.84 -13.33
N PRO A 141 30.32 -13.88 -13.98
CA PRO A 141 31.77 -13.85 -13.98
C PRO A 141 32.29 -13.80 -12.55
N THR A 142 33.15 -14.76 -12.21
CA THR A 142 33.92 -14.74 -10.96
C THR A 142 34.97 -13.65 -11.10
N VAL A 143 35.03 -12.78 -10.09
CA VAL A 143 35.92 -11.62 -10.02
C VAL A 143 37.39 -12.03 -10.03
#